data_AF-A0A521XHQ8-F1
#
_entry.id   AF-A0A521XHQ8-F1
#
_cell.length_a   1.000
_cell.length_b   1.000
_cell.length_c   1.000
_cell.angle_alpha   90.00
_cell.angle_beta   90.00
_cell.angle_gamma   90.00
#
_symmetry.space_group_name_H-M   'P 1'
#
loop_
_entity.id
_entity.type
_entity.pdbx_description
1 polymer ?
#
loop_
_entity_poly.entity_id
_entity_poly.type
_entity_poly.pdbx_seq_one_letter_code
_entity_poly.pdbx_strand_id
1 'polypeptide(L)'
;MALLTSAGLAQAWDASAIPELIETSVKVTTPWSLAAFAIAALVVIVSLLVIKPNAATRKIMWICAAAITFLGLVPIIVSVFVAPPLASVYRIRVTVVSPEKTPVEDAKVWSTIGGEAKKVAGGWEFDIPVVSKPATGKFTVFAEQPNAFLAGSQEIVLGADAGIATAVTIPLEQVKSARVRGHVQNEEGTTLGGAHVMVAGYASEMIVTSDNGGFELPAHAASGQHVLVHVQKEGYVSSQLSHLAGEDPLVVMLRKK
;
A
#
# COMPACT_ATOMS: atom_id res chain seq x y z
N MET A 1 -79.11 28.43 -39.15
CA MET A 1 -79.19 26.96 -39.12
C MET A 1 -77.83 26.46 -38.63
N ALA A 2 -77.82 25.92 -37.39
CA ALA A 2 -76.78 25.17 -36.66
C ALA A 2 -75.32 25.69 -36.54
N LEU A 3 -74.91 25.87 -35.28
CA LEU A 3 -73.55 25.94 -34.70
C LEU A 3 -72.80 24.58 -34.75
N LEU A 4 -71.46 24.61 -34.53
CA LEU A 4 -70.50 23.57 -34.02
C LEU A 4 -69.26 23.45 -34.94
N THR A 5 -67.99 23.38 -34.53
CA THR A 5 -67.21 23.60 -33.29
C THR A 5 -65.73 23.51 -33.70
N SER A 6 -64.87 24.25 -33.01
CA SER A 6 -63.41 24.19 -33.12
C SER A 6 -62.86 22.86 -32.60
N ALA A 7 -62.50 21.94 -33.50
CA ALA A 7 -61.73 20.74 -33.15
C ALA A 7 -60.89 20.32 -34.37
N GLY A 8 -59.57 20.47 -34.28
CA GLY A 8 -58.68 19.90 -35.30
C GLY A 8 -57.26 20.48 -35.41
N LEU A 9 -56.90 21.54 -34.69
CA LEU A 9 -55.59 22.20 -34.84
C LEU A 9 -54.76 22.29 -33.55
N ALA A 10 -54.89 21.32 -32.64
CA ALA A 10 -54.01 21.20 -31.49
C ALA A 10 -53.82 19.73 -31.12
N GLN A 11 -52.91 19.04 -31.81
CA GLN A 11 -52.44 17.72 -31.39
C GLN A 11 -50.94 17.77 -31.12
N ALA A 12 -50.67 18.20 -29.88
CA ALA A 12 -49.56 17.86 -29.00
C ALA A 12 -48.23 17.39 -29.62
N TRP A 13 -47.24 18.28 -29.61
CA TRP A 13 -45.86 17.86 -29.36
C TRP A 13 -45.75 17.67 -27.85
N ASP A 14 -45.80 16.41 -27.42
CA ASP A 14 -45.73 16.06 -26.01
C ASP A 14 -44.29 16.26 -25.51
N ALA A 15 -44.07 17.34 -24.74
CA ALA A 15 -42.78 17.69 -24.16
C ALA A 15 -42.29 16.68 -23.10
N SER A 16 -43.11 15.66 -22.77
CA SER A 16 -42.72 14.54 -21.91
C SER A 16 -41.91 13.45 -22.64
N ALA A 17 -41.88 13.44 -23.98
CA ALA A 17 -41.12 12.45 -24.75
C ALA A 17 -39.59 12.69 -24.73
N ILE A 18 -39.16 13.92 -24.43
CA ILE A 18 -37.74 14.31 -24.40
C ILE A 18 -36.97 13.61 -23.26
N PRO A 19 -37.44 13.59 -22.00
CA PRO A 19 -36.75 12.86 -20.94
C PRO A 19 -36.77 11.34 -21.14
N GLU A 20 -37.81 10.77 -21.75
CA GLU A 20 -37.91 9.32 -22.01
C GLU A 20 -36.93 8.85 -23.10
N LEU A 21 -36.69 9.68 -24.12
CA LEU A 21 -35.64 9.47 -25.13
C LEU A 21 -34.24 9.59 -24.54
N ILE A 22 -34.02 10.51 -23.59
CA ILE A 22 -32.73 10.66 -22.89
C ILE A 22 -32.49 9.46 -21.96
N GLU A 23 -33.51 8.98 -21.23
CA GLU A 23 -33.40 7.81 -20.36
C GLU A 23 -33.16 6.51 -21.15
N THR A 24 -33.77 6.38 -22.33
CA THR A 24 -33.52 5.26 -23.25
C THR A 24 -32.11 5.32 -23.83
N SER A 25 -31.57 6.52 -24.09
CA SER A 25 -30.21 6.70 -24.61
C SER A 25 -29.13 6.35 -23.57
N VAL A 26 -29.42 6.51 -22.27
CA VAL A 26 -28.48 6.20 -21.17
C VAL A 26 -28.38 4.69 -20.88
N LYS A 27 -29.43 3.90 -21.17
CA LYS A 27 -29.44 2.43 -20.98
C LYS A 27 -28.73 1.64 -22.11
N VAL A 28 -28.25 2.33 -23.13
CA VAL A 28 -27.74 1.73 -24.38
C VAL A 28 -26.19 1.77 -24.38
N THR A 29 -25.58 1.22 -23.34
CA THR A 29 -24.11 1.02 -23.22
C THR A 29 -23.69 -0.44 -23.36
N THR A 30 -24.59 -1.31 -23.81
CA THR A 30 -24.33 -2.74 -23.98
C THR A 30 -24.06 -3.07 -25.46
N PRO A 31 -23.24 -4.09 -25.78
CA PRO A 31 -22.90 -4.52 -27.16
C PRO A 31 -24.10 -4.71 -28.10
N TRP A 32 -25.29 -4.91 -27.52
CA TRP A 32 -26.57 -5.10 -28.18
C TRP A 32 -27.08 -3.82 -28.88
N SER A 33 -26.74 -2.66 -28.33
CA SER A 33 -26.88 -1.33 -28.95
C SER A 33 -26.26 -1.29 -30.34
N LEU A 34 -24.98 -1.66 -30.39
CA LEU A 34 -24.16 -1.61 -31.59
C LEU A 34 -24.69 -2.55 -32.67
N ALA A 35 -25.13 -3.75 -32.26
CA ALA A 35 -25.79 -4.70 -33.14
C ALA A 35 -27.12 -4.16 -33.70
N ALA A 36 -27.94 -3.51 -32.88
CA ALA A 36 -29.20 -2.91 -33.32
C ALA A 36 -28.98 -1.77 -34.33
N PHE A 37 -27.98 -0.90 -34.11
CA PHE A 37 -27.60 0.15 -35.07
C PHE A 37 -27.04 -0.44 -36.37
N ALA A 38 -26.23 -1.50 -36.30
CA ALA A 38 -25.71 -2.19 -37.48
C ALA A 38 -26.83 -2.85 -38.31
N ILE A 39 -27.82 -3.47 -37.65
CA ILE A 39 -28.98 -4.07 -38.32
C ILE A 39 -29.86 -2.98 -38.95
N ALA A 40 -30.12 -1.89 -38.23
CA ALA A 40 -30.88 -0.75 -38.77
C ALA A 40 -30.19 -0.13 -39.99
N ALA A 41 -28.86 0.01 -39.95
CA ALA A 41 -28.06 0.47 -41.09
C ALA A 41 -28.20 -0.46 -42.30
N LEU A 42 -28.17 -1.78 -42.07
CA LEU A 42 -28.29 -2.79 -43.12
C LEU A 42 -29.69 -2.78 -43.75
N VAL A 43 -30.74 -2.60 -42.95
CA VAL A 43 -32.14 -2.44 -43.41
C VAL A 43 -32.30 -1.18 -44.26
N VAL A 44 -31.69 -0.06 -43.87
CA VAL A 44 -31.70 1.19 -44.66
C VAL A 44 -30.94 1.02 -45.99
N ILE A 45 -29.79 0.36 -45.98
CA ILE A 45 -29.02 0.09 -47.22
C ILE A 45 -29.82 -0.81 -48.17
N VAL A 46 -30.44 -1.88 -47.67
CA VAL A 46 -31.25 -2.81 -48.47
C VAL A 46 -32.50 -2.12 -49.02
N SER A 47 -33.20 -1.33 -48.20
CA SER A 47 -34.39 -0.58 -48.65
C SER A 47 -34.06 0.50 -49.67
N LEU A 48 -32.88 1.13 -49.60
CA LEU A 48 -32.39 2.07 -50.61
C LEU A 48 -31.96 1.39 -51.93
N LEU A 49 -31.56 0.11 -51.91
CA LEU A 49 -31.23 -0.67 -53.11
C LEU A 49 -32.46 -1.17 -53.88
N VAL A 50 -33.59 -1.38 -53.18
CA VAL A 50 -34.85 -1.88 -53.78
C VAL A 50 -35.66 -0.76 -54.44
N ILE A 51 -35.50 0.49 -54.01
CA ILE A 51 -36.25 1.64 -54.54
C ILE A 51 -35.46 2.29 -55.68
N LYS A 52 -35.97 2.12 -56.90
CA LYS A 52 -35.49 2.64 -58.21
C LYS A 52 -34.58 3.88 -58.07
N PRO A 53 -33.29 3.80 -58.47
CA PRO A 53 -32.28 4.80 -58.10
C PRO A 53 -32.49 6.13 -58.83
N ASN A 54 -32.94 7.15 -58.10
CA ASN A 54 -32.83 8.55 -58.52
C ASN A 54 -31.50 9.11 -57.99
N ALA A 55 -30.85 10.00 -58.75
CA ALA A 55 -29.60 10.66 -58.39
C ALA A 55 -29.66 11.37 -57.02
N ALA A 56 -30.84 11.84 -56.60
CA ALA A 56 -31.06 12.42 -55.28
C ALA A 56 -30.96 11.36 -54.16
N THR A 57 -31.54 10.18 -54.36
CA THR A 57 -31.51 9.05 -53.42
C THR A 57 -30.08 8.54 -53.20
N ARG A 58 -29.27 8.55 -54.27
CA ARG A 58 -27.85 8.16 -54.21
C ARG A 58 -27.02 9.11 -53.33
N LYS A 59 -27.31 10.41 -53.32
CA LYS A 59 -26.62 11.39 -52.47
C LYS A 59 -26.99 11.22 -51.00
N ILE A 60 -28.28 11.02 -50.71
CA ILE A 60 -28.77 10.79 -49.34
C ILE A 60 -28.17 9.50 -48.77
N MET A 61 -28.08 8.45 -49.59
CA MET A 61 -27.44 7.18 -49.20
C MET A 61 -25.98 7.36 -48.76
N TRP A 62 -25.18 8.16 -49.48
CA TRP A 62 -23.79 8.43 -49.10
C TRP A 62 -23.67 9.25 -47.81
N ILE A 63 -24.58 10.20 -47.57
CA ILE A 63 -24.62 10.98 -46.33
C ILE A 63 -24.95 10.08 -45.13
N CYS A 64 -25.95 9.21 -45.26
CA CYS A 64 -26.30 8.24 -44.21
C CYS A 64 -25.15 7.27 -43.94
N ALA A 65 -24.51 6.74 -44.98
CA ALA A 65 -23.35 5.85 -44.83
C ALA A 65 -22.19 6.55 -44.11
N ALA A 66 -21.89 7.81 -44.46
CA ALA A 66 -20.87 8.60 -43.78
C ALA A 66 -21.23 8.88 -42.31
N ALA A 67 -22.49 9.23 -42.03
CA ALA A 67 -22.96 9.49 -40.67
C ALA A 67 -22.87 8.24 -39.78
N ILE A 68 -23.28 7.07 -40.30
CA ILE A 68 -23.20 5.79 -39.56
C ILE A 68 -21.74 5.38 -39.33
N THR A 69 -20.89 5.55 -40.34
CA THR A 69 -19.45 5.26 -40.22
C THR A 69 -18.82 6.16 -39.15
N PHE A 70 -19.16 7.44 -39.15
CA PHE A 70 -18.68 8.40 -38.15
C PHE A 70 -19.21 8.05 -36.75
N LEU A 71 -20.50 7.74 -36.62
CA LEU A 71 -21.13 7.36 -35.35
C LEU A 71 -20.56 6.05 -34.78
N GLY A 72 -20.17 5.09 -35.64
CA GLY A 72 -19.50 3.85 -35.23
C GLY A 72 -18.02 4.02 -34.89
N LEU A 73 -17.34 5.02 -35.48
CA LEU A 73 -15.93 5.32 -35.20
C LEU A 73 -15.73 6.12 -33.91
N VAL A 74 -16.67 6.98 -33.55
CA VAL A 74 -16.57 7.82 -32.33
C VAL A 74 -16.32 7.00 -31.05
N PRO A 75 -17.04 5.91 -30.76
CA PRO A 75 -16.77 5.07 -29.59
C PRO A 75 -15.37 4.44 -29.60
N ILE A 76 -14.88 4.05 -30.79
CA ILE A 76 -13.55 3.46 -30.96
C ILE A 76 -12.48 4.50 -30.66
N ILE A 77 -12.61 5.70 -31.22
CA ILE A 77 -11.70 6.82 -30.97
C ILE A 77 -11.71 7.19 -29.48
N VAL A 78 -12.88 7.36 -28.87
CA VAL A 78 -13.01 7.65 -27.43
C VAL A 78 -12.37 6.53 -26.60
N SER A 79 -12.54 5.26 -26.96
CA SER A 79 -11.92 4.15 -26.24
C SER A 79 -10.39 4.15 -26.31
N VAL A 80 -9.81 4.63 -27.41
CA VAL A 80 -8.34 4.72 -27.58
C VAL A 80 -7.77 5.92 -26.80
N PHE A 81 -8.49 7.03 -26.72
CA PHE A 81 -8.02 8.25 -26.05
C PHE A 81 -8.40 8.35 -24.57
N VAL A 82 -9.47 7.68 -24.14
CA VAL A 82 -10.00 7.68 -22.77
C VAL A 82 -9.79 6.32 -22.08
N ALA A 83 -9.14 5.35 -22.73
CA ALA A 83 -8.65 4.17 -22.04
C ALA A 83 -7.83 4.64 -20.83
N PRO A 84 -8.22 4.27 -19.59
CA PRO A 84 -7.37 4.53 -18.45
C PRO A 84 -6.00 3.90 -18.77
N PRO A 85 -4.88 4.53 -18.39
CA PRO A 85 -3.59 3.86 -18.49
C PRO A 85 -3.79 2.50 -17.83
N LEU A 86 -3.55 1.41 -18.58
CA LEU A 86 -3.62 0.04 -18.06
C LEU A 86 -3.02 0.10 -16.65
N ALA A 87 -3.85 -0.15 -15.64
CA ALA A 87 -3.49 0.05 -14.24
C ALA A 87 -2.25 -0.80 -13.98
N SER A 88 -1.09 -0.17 -14.13
CA SER A 88 0.18 -0.85 -14.14
C SER A 88 0.64 -0.89 -12.70
N VAL A 89 1.03 -2.08 -12.28
CA VAL A 89 1.23 -2.44 -10.89
C VAL A 89 2.60 -3.06 -10.79
N TYR A 90 3.48 -2.41 -10.04
CA TYR A 90 4.76 -3.02 -9.69
C TYR A 90 4.49 -4.21 -8.77
N ARG A 91 4.94 -5.38 -9.20
CA ARG A 91 4.91 -6.61 -8.39
C ARG A 91 6.28 -6.81 -7.77
N ILE A 92 6.37 -6.69 -6.47
CA ILE A 92 7.63 -6.80 -5.75
C ILE A 92 7.58 -8.06 -4.90
N ARG A 93 8.42 -9.04 -5.23
CA ARG A 93 8.59 -10.26 -4.46
C ARG A 93 9.70 -10.07 -3.45
N VAL A 94 9.37 -10.29 -2.18
CA VAL A 94 10.25 -10.11 -1.04
C VAL A 94 10.48 -11.47 -0.41
N THR A 95 11.74 -11.89 -0.35
CA THR A 95 12.18 -13.06 0.41
C THR A 95 12.99 -12.58 1.60
N VAL A 96 12.54 -12.92 2.80
CA VAL A 96 13.25 -12.59 4.04
C VAL A 96 14.16 -13.76 4.40
N VAL A 97 15.42 -13.47 4.72
CA VAL A 97 16.41 -14.50 5.06
C VAL A 97 17.04 -14.23 6.42
N SER A 98 17.29 -15.31 7.18
CA SER A 98 17.99 -15.28 8.46
C SER A 98 19.48 -14.96 8.28
N PRO A 99 20.23 -14.66 9.36
CA PRO A 99 21.68 -14.54 9.32
C PRO A 99 22.39 -15.76 8.70
N GLU A 100 21.81 -16.95 8.85
CA GLU A 100 22.27 -18.22 8.28
C GLU A 100 21.87 -18.42 6.81
N LYS A 101 21.29 -17.40 6.17
CA LYS A 101 20.79 -17.40 4.78
C LYS A 101 19.63 -18.38 4.54
N THR A 102 18.87 -18.70 5.58
CA THR A 102 17.68 -19.54 5.45
C THR A 102 16.42 -18.68 5.29
N PRO A 103 15.47 -19.03 4.40
CA PRO A 103 14.21 -18.29 4.29
C PRO A 103 13.44 -18.31 5.60
N VAL A 104 12.96 -17.14 6.03
CA VAL A 104 12.13 -16.97 7.22
C VAL A 104 10.69 -16.77 6.78
N GLU A 105 9.80 -17.65 7.22
CA GLU A 105 8.38 -17.62 6.84
C GLU A 105 7.52 -16.78 7.81
N ASP A 106 7.95 -16.62 9.06
CA ASP A 106 7.18 -15.98 10.12
C ASP A 106 7.62 -14.53 10.40
N ALA A 107 8.21 -13.87 9.40
CA ALA A 107 8.57 -12.47 9.50
C ALA A 107 7.35 -11.56 9.30
N LYS A 108 7.29 -10.48 10.06
CA LYS A 108 6.39 -9.36 9.82
C LYS A 108 7.04 -8.46 8.78
N VAL A 109 6.37 -8.24 7.65
CA VAL A 109 6.90 -7.43 6.53
C VAL A 109 5.96 -6.27 6.25
N TRP A 110 6.50 -5.08 6.06
CA TRP A 110 5.74 -3.87 5.74
C TRP A 110 6.58 -2.91 4.91
N SER A 111 5.97 -1.81 4.44
CA SER A 111 6.62 -0.87 3.55
C SER A 111 6.34 0.60 3.88
N THR A 112 7.13 1.52 3.32
CA THR A 112 6.98 2.96 3.53
C THR A 112 5.75 3.59 2.90
N ILE A 113 5.29 3.06 1.76
CA ILE A 113 4.14 3.60 1.00
C ILE A 113 2.83 2.90 1.34
N GLY A 114 2.86 1.97 2.30
CA GLY A 114 1.74 1.09 2.57
C GLY A 114 1.56 0.06 1.46
N GLY A 115 0.38 -0.55 1.43
CA GLY A 115 0.15 -1.78 0.69
C GLY A 115 0.30 -2.98 1.61
N GLU A 116 -0.68 -3.88 1.54
CA GLU A 116 -0.69 -5.09 2.35
C GLU A 116 0.33 -6.07 1.79
N ALA A 117 1.24 -6.54 2.65
CA ALA A 117 2.15 -7.61 2.30
C ALA A 117 1.35 -8.90 2.13
N LYS A 118 1.26 -9.41 0.91
CA LYS A 118 0.57 -10.67 0.62
C LYS A 118 1.53 -11.82 0.82
N LYS A 119 1.24 -12.74 1.74
CA LYS A 119 2.05 -13.95 1.89
C LYS A 119 1.86 -14.86 0.67
N VAL A 120 2.95 -15.28 0.05
CA VAL A 120 3.01 -16.16 -1.12
C VAL A 120 4.03 -17.28 -0.88
N ALA A 121 4.06 -18.28 -1.75
CA ALA A 121 5.07 -19.34 -1.64
C ALA A 121 6.49 -18.75 -1.76
N GLY A 122 7.29 -18.90 -0.70
CA GLY A 122 8.67 -18.40 -0.65
C GLY A 122 8.84 -16.93 -0.23
N GLY A 123 7.79 -16.30 0.32
CA GLY A 123 7.90 -14.99 0.96
C GLY A 123 6.65 -14.12 0.86
N TRP A 124 6.84 -12.85 0.52
CA TRP A 124 5.80 -11.84 0.45
C TRP A 124 5.78 -11.17 -0.92
N GLU A 125 4.60 -10.70 -1.33
CA GLU A 125 4.42 -9.93 -2.55
C GLU A 125 3.73 -8.60 -2.22
N PHE A 126 4.26 -7.51 -2.77
CA PHE A 126 3.63 -6.19 -2.73
C PHE A 126 3.17 -5.80 -4.14
N ASP A 127 1.91 -5.40 -4.22
CA ASP A 127 1.30 -4.82 -5.41
C ASP A 127 1.23 -3.31 -5.24
N ILE A 128 2.05 -2.57 -5.99
CA ILE A 128 2.13 -1.11 -5.88
C ILE A 128 1.60 -0.48 -7.18
N PRO A 129 0.43 0.15 -7.16
CA PRO A 129 -0.08 0.89 -8.31
C PRO A 129 0.89 2.02 -8.71
N VAL A 130 1.09 2.25 -10.01
CA VAL A 130 1.91 3.37 -10.51
C VAL A 130 1.45 4.72 -9.97
N VAL A 131 0.15 4.90 -9.78
CA VAL A 131 -0.44 6.12 -9.20
C VAL A 131 -0.01 6.38 -7.75
N SER A 132 0.44 5.34 -7.04
CA SER A 132 0.92 5.41 -5.65
C SER A 132 2.46 5.47 -5.57
N LYS A 133 3.15 5.57 -6.71
CA LYS A 133 4.60 5.68 -6.76
C LYS A 133 5.06 6.99 -6.09
N PRO A 134 6.00 6.94 -5.13
CA PRO A 134 6.61 8.13 -4.55
C PRO A 134 7.24 9.01 -5.62
N ALA A 135 7.19 10.33 -5.43
CA ALA A 135 7.88 11.28 -6.32
C ALA A 135 9.40 11.01 -6.40
N THR A 136 9.98 10.47 -5.32
CA THR A 136 11.39 10.05 -5.26
C THR A 136 11.66 8.75 -6.04
N GLY A 137 10.63 7.99 -6.40
CA GLY A 137 10.74 6.66 -6.99
C GLY A 137 11.31 5.60 -6.05
N LYS A 138 11.56 5.94 -4.79
CA LYS A 138 12.17 5.06 -3.78
C LYS A 138 11.11 4.42 -2.90
N PHE A 139 11.29 3.13 -2.66
CA PHE A 139 10.42 2.28 -1.88
C PHE A 139 11.28 1.49 -0.89
N THR A 140 10.94 1.51 0.39
CA THR A 140 11.68 0.72 1.40
C THR A 140 10.77 -0.34 1.98
N VAL A 141 11.27 -1.57 1.99
CA VAL A 141 10.63 -2.70 2.67
C VAL A 141 11.37 -2.96 3.96
N PHE A 142 10.59 -3.19 5.01
CA PHE A 142 11.07 -3.59 6.33
C PHE A 142 10.59 -5.00 6.63
N ALA A 143 11.44 -5.76 7.31
CA ALA A 143 11.12 -7.08 7.82
C ALA A 143 11.60 -7.20 9.27
N GLU A 144 10.79 -7.82 10.12
CA GLU A 144 11.11 -8.07 11.52
C GLU A 144 10.64 -9.45 11.93
N GLN A 145 11.42 -10.13 12.76
CA GLN A 145 11.02 -11.34 13.44
C GLN A 145 11.08 -11.09 14.96
N PRO A 146 9.97 -10.66 15.58
CA PRO A 146 9.96 -10.25 16.99
C PRO A 146 10.44 -11.35 17.94
N ASN A 147 10.01 -12.59 17.71
CA ASN A 147 10.37 -13.74 18.55
C ASN A 147 11.86 -14.08 18.54
N ALA A 148 12.57 -13.72 17.46
CA ALA A 148 14.01 -13.95 17.30
C ALA A 148 14.82 -12.66 17.49
N PHE A 149 14.15 -11.52 17.74
CA PHE A 149 14.76 -10.21 17.88
C PHE A 149 15.63 -9.81 16.67
N LEU A 150 15.15 -10.16 15.48
CA LEU A 150 15.83 -9.86 14.22
C LEU A 150 15.07 -8.79 13.43
N ALA A 151 15.80 -7.90 12.77
CA ALA A 151 15.22 -6.89 11.88
C ALA A 151 16.11 -6.64 10.67
N GLY A 152 15.51 -6.16 9.58
CA GLY A 152 16.20 -5.81 8.35
C GLY A 152 15.37 -4.85 7.51
N SER A 153 16.05 -4.14 6.59
CA SER A 153 15.38 -3.26 5.64
C SER A 153 16.15 -3.15 4.34
N GLN A 154 15.43 -2.93 3.24
CA GLN A 154 16.04 -2.75 1.93
C GLN A 154 15.31 -1.63 1.17
N GLU A 155 16.08 -0.64 0.71
CA GLU A 155 15.61 0.37 -0.23
C GLU A 155 15.68 -0.17 -1.66
N ILE A 156 14.62 0.06 -2.41
CA ILE A 156 14.41 -0.39 -3.79
C ILE A 156 13.99 0.82 -4.61
N VAL A 157 14.55 0.95 -5.81
CA VAL A 157 14.16 1.99 -6.75
C VAL A 157 13.17 1.39 -7.75
N LEU A 158 11.97 1.96 -7.82
CA LEU A 158 10.94 1.53 -8.76
C LEU A 158 11.28 2.04 -10.16
N GLY A 159 11.59 1.11 -11.07
CA GLY A 159 11.95 1.39 -12.46
C GLY A 159 10.83 2.09 -13.26
N ALA A 160 11.09 2.38 -14.53
CA ALA A 160 10.08 2.98 -15.41
C ALA A 160 8.94 1.99 -15.75
N ASP A 161 9.25 0.70 -15.84
CA ASP A 161 8.33 -0.33 -16.34
C ASP A 161 7.60 -1.05 -15.20
N ALA A 162 6.33 -0.69 -15.01
CA ALA A 162 5.46 -1.23 -13.96
C ALA A 162 4.80 -2.58 -14.28
N GLY A 163 5.45 -3.42 -15.10
CA GLY A 163 4.99 -4.77 -15.45
C GLY A 163 5.98 -5.89 -15.13
N ILE A 164 7.21 -5.54 -14.75
CA ILE A 164 8.27 -6.51 -14.45
C ILE A 164 8.22 -6.84 -12.95
N ALA A 165 8.23 -8.12 -12.63
CA ALA A 165 8.33 -8.57 -11.24
C ALA A 165 9.75 -8.35 -10.70
N THR A 166 9.88 -7.57 -9.64
CA THR A 166 11.17 -7.29 -8.99
C THR A 166 11.33 -8.20 -7.79
N ALA A 167 12.35 -9.05 -7.79
CA ALA A 167 12.69 -9.90 -6.63
C ALA A 167 13.70 -9.18 -5.72
N VAL A 168 13.45 -9.21 -4.41
CA VAL A 168 14.25 -8.55 -3.39
C VAL A 168 14.47 -9.52 -2.23
N THR A 169 15.70 -9.59 -1.76
CA THR A 169 16.07 -10.38 -0.58
C THR A 169 16.42 -9.44 0.56
N ILE A 170 15.79 -9.61 1.72
CA ILE A 170 16.05 -8.81 2.92
C ILE A 170 16.78 -9.69 3.94
N PRO A 171 18.07 -9.44 4.19
CA PRO A 171 18.78 -10.09 5.27
C PRO A 171 18.31 -9.55 6.61
N LEU A 172 17.99 -10.44 7.54
CA LEU A 172 17.71 -10.10 8.92
C LEU A 172 19.01 -10.14 9.74
N GLU A 173 19.14 -9.18 10.65
CA GLU A 173 20.28 -9.08 11.58
C GLU A 173 19.78 -9.00 13.02
N GLN A 174 20.63 -9.39 13.97
CA GLN A 174 20.33 -9.25 15.40
C GLN A 174 20.23 -7.78 15.79
N VAL A 175 19.10 -7.41 16.38
CA VAL A 175 18.92 -6.09 16.96
C VAL A 175 19.66 -6.02 18.29
N LYS A 176 20.61 -5.09 18.40
CA LYS A 176 21.44 -4.89 19.62
C LYS A 176 21.40 -3.46 20.15
N SER A 177 20.42 -2.68 19.70
CA SER A 177 20.34 -1.23 19.93
C SER A 177 19.63 -0.84 21.23
N ALA A 178 19.08 -1.79 22.00
CA ALA A 178 18.37 -1.44 23.23
C ALA A 178 19.35 -0.96 24.31
N ARG A 179 18.78 -0.22 25.27
CA ARG A 179 19.51 0.38 26.38
C ARG A 179 18.91 -0.09 27.69
N VAL A 180 19.69 -0.05 28.76
CA VAL A 180 19.21 -0.23 30.13
C VAL A 180 19.36 1.11 30.83
N ARG A 181 18.26 1.59 31.39
CA ARG A 181 18.23 2.81 32.22
C ARG A 181 17.72 2.46 33.60
N GLY A 182 18.19 3.17 34.61
CA GLY A 182 17.80 2.87 35.98
C GLY A 182 18.44 3.77 37.01
N HIS A 183 18.22 3.43 38.28
CA HIS A 183 18.88 4.05 39.40
C HIS A 183 19.27 3.03 40.47
N VAL A 184 20.32 3.35 41.21
CA VAL A 184 20.84 2.55 42.31
C VAL A 184 20.43 3.19 43.63
N GLN A 185 19.95 2.38 44.58
CA GLN A 185 19.52 2.81 45.91
C GLN A 185 20.01 1.85 47.00
N ASN A 186 20.05 2.32 48.26
CA ASN A 186 20.31 1.47 49.42
C ASN A 186 19.01 0.83 49.96
N GLU A 187 19.12 0.05 51.04
CA GLU A 187 17.95 -0.58 51.71
C GLU A 187 16.97 0.44 52.31
N GLU A 188 17.42 1.66 52.57
CA GLU A 188 16.62 2.76 53.12
C GLU A 188 15.90 3.57 52.00
N GLY A 189 16.09 3.19 50.73
CA GLY A 189 15.51 3.87 49.58
C GLY A 189 16.25 5.16 49.15
N THR A 190 17.43 5.42 49.72
CA THR A 190 18.29 6.56 49.34
C THR A 190 19.08 6.22 48.09
N THR A 191 19.06 7.11 47.09
CA THR A 191 19.82 6.96 45.85
C THR A 191 21.33 6.99 46.09
N LEU A 192 22.07 6.13 45.42
CA LEU A 192 23.51 5.95 45.58
C LEU A 192 24.27 6.35 44.32
N GLY A 193 24.91 7.53 44.33
CA GLY A 193 25.89 7.91 43.31
C GLY A 193 27.23 7.17 43.46
N GLY A 194 28.05 7.15 42.40
CA GLY A 194 29.37 6.51 42.40
C GLY A 194 29.40 4.97 42.36
N ALA A 195 28.29 4.29 42.04
CA ALA A 195 28.29 2.85 41.80
C ALA A 195 28.73 2.53 40.37
N HIS A 196 29.49 1.45 40.19
CA HIS A 196 29.87 0.91 38.90
C HIS A 196 28.77 -0.03 38.39
N VAL A 197 28.27 0.23 37.18
CA VAL A 197 27.24 -0.56 36.52
C VAL A 197 27.76 -1.09 35.19
N MET A 198 27.55 -2.37 34.91
CA MET A 198 27.93 -3.00 33.64
C MET A 198 26.94 -4.09 33.24
N VAL A 199 26.83 -4.36 31.93
CA VAL A 199 26.17 -5.59 31.44
C VAL A 199 27.19 -6.73 31.44
N ALA A 200 26.79 -7.91 31.90
CA ALA A 200 27.64 -9.09 31.91
C ALA A 200 28.16 -9.41 30.50
N GLY A 201 29.47 -9.62 30.36
CA GLY A 201 30.13 -9.81 29.07
C GLY A 201 30.65 -8.51 28.42
N TYR A 202 30.23 -7.34 28.91
CA TYR A 202 30.60 -6.02 28.37
C TYR A 202 31.29 -5.14 29.43
N ALA A 203 32.25 -5.71 30.16
CA ALA A 203 32.95 -5.03 31.25
C ALA A 203 33.73 -3.76 30.80
N SER A 204 34.10 -3.68 29.52
CA SER A 204 34.75 -2.50 28.92
C SER A 204 33.84 -1.27 28.85
N GLU A 205 32.52 -1.45 28.94
CA GLU A 205 31.51 -0.38 28.86
C GLU A 205 30.92 -0.05 30.24
N MET A 206 31.69 -0.33 31.29
CA MET A 206 31.30 0.02 32.65
C MET A 206 31.09 1.53 32.78
N ILE A 207 29.97 1.91 33.39
CA ILE A 207 29.65 3.30 33.71
C ILE A 207 29.57 3.51 35.22
N VAL A 208 29.77 4.75 35.64
CA VAL A 208 29.59 5.16 37.03
C VAL A 208 28.26 5.91 37.14
N THR A 209 27.42 5.55 38.10
CA THR A 209 26.14 6.23 38.36
C THR A 209 26.37 7.70 38.73
N SER A 210 25.52 8.59 38.25
CA SER A 210 25.52 10.02 38.62
C SER A 210 25.15 10.25 40.09
N ASP A 211 25.26 11.49 40.58
CA ASP A 211 25.00 11.84 41.99
C ASP A 211 23.59 11.49 42.47
N ASN A 212 22.61 11.47 41.57
CA ASN A 212 21.23 11.01 41.81
C ASN A 212 21.06 9.48 41.75
N GLY A 213 22.16 8.72 41.66
CA GLY A 213 22.18 7.26 41.51
C GLY A 213 21.72 6.74 40.14
N GLY A 214 21.43 7.62 39.18
CA GLY A 214 20.98 7.27 37.84
C GLY A 214 22.09 6.67 36.96
N PHE A 215 21.70 5.83 36.01
CA PHE A 215 22.61 5.27 35.02
C PHE A 215 21.87 4.93 33.72
N GLU A 216 22.63 4.91 32.62
CA GLU A 216 22.14 4.49 31.31
C GLU A 216 23.29 3.88 30.49
N LEU A 217 23.14 2.63 30.07
CA LEU A 217 24.17 1.91 29.29
C LEU A 217 23.58 1.09 28.13
N PRO A 218 24.37 0.81 27.08
CA PRO A 218 23.97 -0.11 26.02
C PRO A 218 23.68 -1.51 26.57
N ALA A 219 22.56 -2.12 26.15
CA ALA A 219 22.19 -3.45 26.57
C ALA A 219 22.85 -4.56 25.73
N HIS A 220 23.32 -4.21 24.52
CA HIS A 220 23.77 -5.13 23.47
C HIS A 220 22.75 -6.23 23.11
N ALA A 221 21.49 -5.93 23.37
CA ALA A 221 20.34 -6.79 23.19
C ALA A 221 19.21 -5.98 22.54
N ALA A 222 18.17 -6.67 22.09
CA ALA A 222 16.95 -6.03 21.64
C ALA A 222 16.02 -5.69 22.81
N SER A 223 15.05 -4.81 22.55
CA SER A 223 14.03 -4.48 23.55
C SER A 223 13.24 -5.74 23.92
N GLY A 224 13.03 -5.98 25.21
CA GLY A 224 12.36 -7.17 25.74
C GLY A 224 13.26 -8.41 25.89
N GLN A 225 14.56 -8.33 25.57
CA GLN A 225 15.50 -9.40 25.90
C GLN A 225 16.03 -9.27 27.33
N HIS A 226 16.25 -10.42 27.99
CA HIS A 226 16.89 -10.46 29.29
C HIS A 226 18.39 -10.16 29.18
N VAL A 227 18.85 -9.20 29.97
CA VAL A 227 20.26 -8.90 30.18
C VAL A 227 20.59 -9.01 31.66
N LEU A 228 21.84 -9.34 31.94
CA LEU A 228 22.33 -9.50 33.30
C LEU A 228 23.14 -8.27 33.67
N VAL A 229 22.60 -7.44 34.55
CA VAL A 229 23.24 -6.20 35.00
C VAL A 229 23.99 -6.48 36.29
N HIS A 230 25.27 -6.14 36.30
CA HIS A 230 26.13 -6.22 37.46
C HIS A 230 26.37 -4.82 38.01
N VAL A 231 26.16 -4.65 39.31
CA VAL A 231 26.36 -3.39 40.01
C VAL A 231 27.27 -3.59 41.21
N GLN A 232 28.30 -2.75 41.32
CA GLN A 232 29.26 -2.79 42.40
C GLN A 232 29.54 -1.39 42.93
N LYS A 233 29.61 -1.25 44.26
CA LYS A 233 30.05 -0.04 44.92
C LYS A 233 30.94 -0.40 46.10
N GLU A 234 31.99 0.38 46.32
CA GLU A 234 32.85 0.20 47.49
C GLU A 234 32.04 0.41 48.80
N GLY A 235 32.26 -0.46 49.79
CA GLY A 235 31.46 -0.49 51.03
C GLY A 235 30.10 -1.19 50.92
N TYR A 236 29.71 -1.67 49.74
CA TYR A 236 28.46 -2.42 49.51
C TYR A 236 28.73 -3.81 48.93
N VAL A 237 27.78 -4.72 49.12
CA VAL A 237 27.77 -6.05 48.50
C VAL A 237 27.42 -5.87 47.02
N SER A 238 28.18 -6.49 46.12
CA SER A 238 27.87 -6.47 44.69
C SER A 238 26.55 -7.18 44.43
N SER A 239 25.80 -6.68 43.46
CA SER A 239 24.50 -7.22 43.09
C SER A 239 24.47 -7.54 41.61
N GLN A 240 23.75 -8.60 41.26
CA GLN A 240 23.58 -9.04 39.89
C GLN A 240 22.11 -9.35 39.67
N LEU A 241 21.48 -8.68 38.72
CA LEU A 241 20.06 -8.81 38.45
C LEU A 241 19.81 -9.06 36.97
N SER A 242 18.86 -9.96 36.68
CA SER A 242 18.30 -10.08 35.34
C SER A 242 17.24 -8.99 35.14
N HIS A 243 17.35 -8.27 34.03
CA HIS A 243 16.42 -7.20 33.67
C HIS A 243 16.09 -7.26 32.18
N LEU A 244 14.93 -6.74 31.78
CA LEU A 244 14.57 -6.61 30.38
C LEU A 244 15.21 -5.34 29.80
N ALA A 245 15.93 -5.48 28.69
CA ALA A 245 16.44 -4.33 27.96
C ALA A 245 15.28 -3.52 27.35
N GLY A 246 15.40 -2.19 27.29
CA GLY A 246 14.39 -1.31 26.70
C GLY A 246 13.87 -0.25 27.65
N GLU A 247 12.56 -0.05 27.66
CA GLU A 247 11.93 1.11 28.31
C GLU A 247 11.79 0.98 29.83
N ASP A 248 11.73 -0.25 30.36
CA ASP A 248 11.47 -0.46 31.78
C ASP A 248 12.67 -0.03 32.64
N PRO A 249 12.49 0.88 33.61
CA PRO A 249 13.58 1.33 34.46
C PRO A 249 14.00 0.23 35.44
N LEU A 250 15.31 0.01 35.58
CA LEU A 250 15.88 -0.91 36.55
C LEU A 250 16.16 -0.20 37.88
N VAL A 251 15.59 -0.71 38.97
CA VAL A 251 15.91 -0.27 40.33
C VAL A 251 16.84 -1.30 40.97
N VAL A 252 18.07 -0.89 41.27
CA VAL A 252 19.05 -1.78 41.90
C VAL A 252 19.19 -1.41 43.37
N MET A 253 18.89 -2.36 44.25
CA MET A 253 19.12 -2.21 45.68
C MET A 253 20.46 -2.83 46.08
N LEU A 254 21.34 -2.03 46.68
CA LEU A 254 22.62 -2.49 47.23
C LEU A 254 22.55 -2.55 48.76
N ARG A 255 23.04 -3.66 49.32
CA ARG A 255 23.15 -3.86 50.76
C ARG A 255 24.54 -3.46 51.22
N LYS A 256 24.64 -2.84 52.40
CA LYS A 256 25.93 -2.52 53.00
C LYS A 256 26.63 -3.83 53.41
N LYS A 257 27.95 -3.87 53.26
CA LYS A 257 28.77 -5.00 53.75
C LYS A 257 28.84 -5.02 55.26
#